data_AF-A0A8J6GF10-F1
#
_entry.id   AF-A0A8J6GF10-F1
#
_cell.length_a   1.000
_cell.length_b   1.000
_cell.length_c   1.000
_cell.angle_alpha   90.00
_cell.angle_beta   90.00
_cell.angle_gamma   90.00
#
_symmetry.space_group_name_H-M   'P 1'
#
loop_
_entity.id
_entity.type
_entity.pdbx_description
1 polymer ?
#
loop_
_entity_poly.entity_id
_entity_poly.type
_entity_poly.pdbx_seq_one_letter_code
_entity_poly.pdbx_strand_id
1 'polypeptide(L)'
;MALMKDAIKPKLMQTLEGTPVFIHAGPFANITHGNSSIIADGIALKLVGPEGFLVTEAGFGADTGMEKFFNIKCQYSNFQPQMGVLVATLRALKMYGSSSTVTAGLPLPKAYTEEDLNLLEKGLSNFRRQKENARMFGVPVVAARNTFKTDTETELNLICFLSREHVGFDTVKCTHWEGGARGRGP
;
A
#
# COMPACT_ATOMS: atom_id res chain seq x y z
N MET A 1 -19.42 3.51 -29.72
CA MET A 1 -19.25 3.61 -28.26
C MET A 1 -20.43 3.03 -27.45
N ALA A 2 -21.35 2.26 -28.06
CA ALA A 2 -22.50 1.68 -27.34
C ALA A 2 -22.12 0.59 -26.31
N LEU A 3 -21.08 -0.20 -26.60
CA LEU A 3 -20.64 -1.31 -25.74
C LEU A 3 -20.13 -0.85 -24.36
N MET A 4 -19.60 0.37 -24.25
CA MET A 4 -19.06 0.90 -22.99
C MET A 4 -20.09 1.66 -22.14
N LYS A 5 -21.32 1.83 -22.65
CA LYS A 5 -22.35 2.69 -22.03
C LYS A 5 -22.64 2.33 -20.57
N ASP A 6 -22.72 1.03 -20.27
CA ASP A 6 -22.99 0.57 -18.91
C ASP A 6 -21.71 0.20 -18.15
N ALA A 7 -20.68 -0.26 -18.87
CA ALA A 7 -19.40 -0.63 -18.29
C ALA A 7 -18.65 0.57 -17.67
N ILE A 8 -18.91 1.80 -18.13
CA ILE A 8 -18.31 3.03 -17.60
C ILE A 8 -18.84 3.43 -16.20
N LYS A 9 -19.91 2.79 -15.73
CA LYS A 9 -20.54 3.10 -14.43
C LYS A 9 -19.85 2.28 -13.33
N PRO A 10 -19.26 2.92 -12.30
CA PRO A 10 -18.65 2.21 -11.18
C PRO A 10 -19.62 1.27 -10.46
N LYS A 11 -19.13 0.12 -9.99
CA LYS A 11 -19.91 -0.83 -9.19
C LYS A 11 -19.77 -0.49 -7.71
N LEU A 12 -20.88 -0.16 -7.06
CA LEU A 12 -20.94 -0.01 -5.60
C LEU A 12 -21.07 -1.39 -4.95
N MET A 13 -20.22 -1.64 -3.96
CA MET A 13 -20.20 -2.82 -3.10
C MET A 13 -19.95 -2.37 -1.65
N GLN A 14 -19.68 -3.32 -0.75
CA GLN A 14 -19.34 -3.04 0.63
C GLN A 14 -18.25 -3.98 1.15
N THR A 15 -17.52 -3.54 2.18
CA THR A 15 -16.64 -4.39 2.98
C THR A 15 -17.45 -5.34 3.88
N LEU A 16 -16.76 -6.25 4.58
CA LEU A 16 -17.39 -7.11 5.60
C LEU A 16 -18.04 -6.32 6.75
N GLU A 17 -17.67 -5.06 6.94
CA GLU A 17 -18.19 -4.18 7.99
C GLU A 17 -19.12 -3.09 7.44
N GLY A 18 -19.61 -3.24 6.20
CA GLY A 18 -20.58 -2.34 5.61
C GLY A 18 -20.02 -1.00 5.12
N THR A 19 -18.70 -0.82 5.09
CA THR A 19 -18.08 0.36 4.47
C THR A 19 -18.30 0.31 2.95
N PRO A 20 -18.83 1.37 2.31
CA PRO A 20 -19.05 1.38 0.87
C PRO A 20 -17.73 1.32 0.09
N VAL A 21 -17.72 0.55 -1.00
CA VAL A 21 -16.54 0.38 -1.88
C VAL A 21 -16.96 0.53 -3.34
N PHE A 22 -16.19 1.28 -4.12
CA PHE A 22 -16.29 1.24 -5.57
C PHE A 22 -15.25 0.30 -6.18
N ILE A 23 -15.71 -0.64 -7.02
CA ILE A 23 -14.84 -1.46 -7.86
C ILE A 23 -15.06 -1.05 -9.31
N HIS A 24 -14.04 -0.48 -9.96
CA HIS A 24 -14.17 0.00 -11.33
C HIS A 24 -12.82 0.20 -12.04
N ALA A 25 -12.73 -0.37 -13.24
CA ALA A 25 -11.50 -0.52 -14.02
C ALA A 25 -10.41 -1.34 -13.28
N GLY A 26 -9.34 -1.69 -13.99
CA GLY A 26 -8.22 -2.46 -13.44
C GLY A 26 -7.12 -2.66 -14.47
N PRO A 27 -6.51 -1.58 -14.99
CA PRO A 27 -5.50 -1.70 -16.03
C PRO A 27 -4.15 -2.12 -15.41
N PHE A 28 -3.25 -2.72 -16.18
CA PHE A 28 -1.98 -3.21 -15.65
C PHE A 28 -1.03 -2.10 -15.20
N ALA A 29 -0.34 -2.27 -14.09
CA ALA A 29 0.60 -1.27 -13.58
C ALA A 29 1.96 -1.24 -14.31
N ASN A 30 2.27 -2.21 -15.19
CA ASN A 30 3.51 -2.22 -15.97
C ASN A 30 3.39 -1.39 -17.26
N ILE A 31 2.44 -1.72 -18.14
CA ILE A 31 2.21 -1.06 -19.44
C ILE A 31 1.21 0.10 -19.39
N THR A 32 0.50 0.28 -18.26
CA THR A 32 -0.38 1.44 -18.03
C THR A 32 -0.15 2.02 -16.63
N HIS A 33 -1.07 2.88 -16.15
CA HIS A 33 -0.98 3.55 -14.85
C HIS A 33 -1.40 2.68 -13.65
N GLY A 34 -2.07 1.53 -13.82
CA GLY A 34 -2.30 0.61 -12.70
C GLY A 34 -3.25 1.10 -11.61
N ASN A 35 -4.25 1.93 -11.93
CA ASN A 35 -5.14 2.54 -10.97
C ASN A 35 -6.62 2.33 -11.34
N SER A 36 -7.50 2.36 -10.34
CA SER A 36 -8.95 2.43 -10.52
C SER A 36 -9.36 3.71 -11.28
N SER A 37 -10.58 3.73 -11.81
CA SER A 37 -11.06 4.86 -12.62
C SER A 37 -11.15 6.17 -11.83
N ILE A 38 -10.87 7.30 -12.49
CA ILE A 38 -11.13 8.65 -11.94
C ILE A 38 -12.62 8.92 -11.72
N ILE A 39 -13.50 8.21 -12.44
CA ILE A 39 -14.96 8.36 -12.31
C ILE A 39 -15.42 7.87 -10.94
N ALA A 40 -14.92 6.70 -10.51
CA ALA A 40 -15.19 6.15 -9.19
C ALA A 40 -14.70 7.08 -8.08
N ASP A 41 -13.47 7.57 -8.18
CA ASP A 41 -12.90 8.50 -7.20
C ASP A 41 -13.71 9.80 -7.13
N GLY A 42 -14.09 10.37 -8.27
CA GLY A 42 -14.86 11.61 -8.34
C GLY A 42 -16.28 11.47 -7.78
N ILE A 43 -16.91 10.31 -7.96
CA ILE A 43 -18.20 10.01 -7.31
C ILE A 43 -17.99 9.85 -5.81
N ALA A 44 -16.99 9.08 -5.38
CA ALA A 44 -16.72 8.86 -3.97
C ALA A 44 -16.44 10.17 -3.22
N LEU A 45 -15.54 11.02 -3.72
CA LEU A 45 -15.21 12.32 -3.12
C LEU A 45 -16.44 13.24 -2.96
N LYS A 46 -17.44 13.12 -3.82
CA LYS A 46 -18.71 13.85 -3.68
C LYS A 46 -19.66 13.23 -2.66
N LEU A 47 -19.61 11.92 -2.47
CA LEU A 47 -20.54 11.18 -1.60
C LEU A 47 -20.05 11.07 -0.14
N VAL A 48 -18.74 11.02 0.10
CA VAL A 48 -18.19 10.81 1.45
C VAL A 48 -18.49 11.96 2.42
N GLY A 49 -18.84 13.15 1.92
CA GLY A 49 -19.14 14.32 2.74
C GLY A 49 -17.89 15.03 3.28
N PRO A 50 -18.06 16.12 4.04
CA PRO A 50 -16.95 16.99 4.47
C PRO A 50 -15.97 16.32 5.44
N GLU A 51 -16.46 15.41 6.28
CA GLU A 51 -15.66 14.66 7.27
C GLU A 51 -15.22 13.27 6.74
N GLY A 52 -15.62 12.94 5.51
CA GLY A 52 -15.33 11.66 4.91
C GLY A 52 -14.01 11.65 4.15
N PHE A 53 -13.49 10.46 3.88
CA PHE A 53 -12.26 10.28 3.12
C PHE A 53 -12.43 9.17 2.07
N LEU A 54 -11.68 9.31 0.97
CA LEU A 54 -11.52 8.27 -0.03
C LEU A 54 -10.16 7.60 0.18
N VAL A 55 -10.17 6.30 0.43
CA VAL A 55 -8.97 5.47 0.32
C VAL A 55 -8.97 4.84 -1.07
N THR A 56 -7.88 5.03 -1.81
CA THR A 56 -7.65 4.42 -3.12
C THR A 56 -6.22 3.86 -3.15
N GLU A 57 -5.94 2.98 -4.10
CA GLU A 57 -4.65 2.30 -4.22
C GLU A 57 -4.11 2.36 -5.65
N ALA A 58 -2.80 2.11 -5.77
CA ALA A 58 -2.09 1.98 -7.01
C ALA A 58 -1.34 0.64 -7.05
N GLY A 59 -1.32 -0.03 -8.20
CA GLY A 59 -0.66 -1.33 -8.34
C GLY A 59 0.87 -1.26 -8.28
N PHE A 60 1.51 -2.33 -7.80
CA PHE A 60 2.96 -2.40 -7.50
C PHE A 60 3.41 -1.47 -6.36
N GLY A 61 4.72 -1.21 -6.27
CA GLY A 61 5.33 -0.35 -5.26
C GLY A 61 5.21 1.14 -5.59
N ALA A 62 5.73 1.96 -4.68
CA ALA A 62 5.68 3.42 -4.82
C ALA A 62 6.52 3.94 -6.00
N ASP A 63 7.55 3.20 -6.38
CA ASP A 63 8.41 3.39 -7.55
C ASP A 63 7.68 3.25 -8.89
N THR A 64 6.53 2.58 -8.95
CA THR A 64 5.76 2.39 -10.19
C THR A 64 4.32 2.87 -10.06
N GLY A 65 3.54 2.30 -9.15
CA GLY A 65 2.11 2.59 -9.03
C GLY A 65 1.84 4.01 -8.56
N MET A 66 2.49 4.37 -7.45
CA MET A 66 2.33 5.70 -6.86
C MET A 66 2.89 6.78 -7.79
N GLU A 67 4.06 6.57 -8.40
CA GLU A 67 4.62 7.49 -9.40
C GLU A 67 3.60 7.79 -10.51
N LYS A 68 3.02 6.75 -11.12
CA LYS A 68 2.00 6.91 -12.17
C LYS A 68 0.67 7.46 -11.64
N PHE A 69 0.32 7.17 -10.39
CA PHE A 69 -0.85 7.76 -9.75
C PHE A 69 -0.73 9.29 -9.69
N PHE A 70 0.40 9.80 -9.18
CA PHE A 70 0.64 11.24 -9.10
C PHE A 70 0.86 11.89 -10.47
N ASN A 71 1.72 11.31 -11.31
CA ASN A 71 2.13 11.93 -12.57
C ASN A 71 1.13 11.73 -13.72
N ILE A 72 0.22 10.77 -13.64
CA ILE A 72 -0.78 10.52 -14.70
C ILE A 72 -2.19 10.73 -14.17
N LYS A 73 -2.60 9.94 -13.16
CA LYS A 73 -4.00 9.93 -12.72
C LYS A 73 -4.40 11.27 -12.08
N CYS A 74 -3.60 11.78 -11.15
CA CYS A 74 -3.85 13.07 -10.48
C CYS A 74 -3.75 14.25 -11.45
N GLN A 75 -2.77 14.25 -12.36
CA GLN A 75 -2.67 15.31 -13.38
C GLN A 75 -3.90 15.34 -14.30
N TYR A 76 -4.40 14.17 -14.71
CA TYR A 76 -5.57 14.10 -15.59
C TYR A 76 -6.88 14.39 -14.86
N SER A 77 -7.04 13.94 -13.62
CA SER A 77 -8.28 14.13 -12.85
C SER A 77 -8.36 15.47 -12.12
N ASN A 78 -7.23 16.16 -11.93
CA ASN A 78 -7.06 17.29 -11.02
C ASN A 78 -7.37 16.94 -9.55
N PHE A 79 -7.30 15.67 -9.15
CA PHE A 79 -7.41 15.28 -7.75
C PHE A 79 -6.05 15.34 -7.06
N GLN A 80 -6.02 15.94 -5.88
CA GLN A 80 -4.82 16.08 -5.07
C GLN A 80 -4.91 15.19 -3.82
N PRO A 81 -4.04 14.18 -3.68
CA PRO A 81 -4.01 13.34 -2.48
C PRO A 81 -3.53 14.15 -1.27
N GLN A 82 -4.18 13.95 -0.12
CA GLN A 82 -3.79 14.62 1.13
C GLN A 82 -2.71 13.88 1.92
N MET A 83 -2.57 12.56 1.72
CA MET A 83 -1.51 11.74 2.33
C MET A 83 -1.29 10.44 1.56
N GLY A 84 -0.16 9.78 1.81
CA GLY A 84 0.15 8.43 1.34
C GLY A 84 0.31 7.43 2.49
N VAL A 85 -0.05 6.18 2.23
CA VAL A 85 0.21 5.06 3.15
C VAL A 85 1.13 4.06 2.44
N LEU A 86 2.34 3.86 2.97
CA LEU A 86 3.26 2.83 2.50
C LEU A 86 3.04 1.56 3.31
N VAL A 87 2.58 0.50 2.66
CA VAL A 87 2.33 -0.80 3.30
C VAL A 87 3.59 -1.65 3.22
N ALA A 88 4.00 -2.24 4.34
CA ALA A 88 5.14 -3.14 4.43
C ALA A 88 4.85 -4.36 5.32
N THR A 89 5.62 -5.44 5.13
CA THR A 89 5.60 -6.65 5.96
C THR A 89 7.04 -7.06 6.27
N LEU A 90 7.28 -7.72 7.41
CA LEU A 90 8.64 -8.16 7.76
C LEU A 90 9.20 -9.15 6.73
N ARG A 91 8.35 -10.05 6.23
CA ARG A 91 8.74 -11.01 5.19
C ARG A 91 9.20 -10.31 3.90
N ALA A 92 8.45 -9.31 3.43
CA ALA A 92 8.83 -8.55 2.25
C ALA A 92 10.14 -7.78 2.45
N LEU A 93 10.35 -7.19 3.63
CA LEU A 93 11.61 -6.53 3.95
C LEU A 93 12.78 -7.51 3.95
N LYS A 94 12.64 -8.68 4.60
CA LYS A 94 13.65 -9.75 4.55
C LYS A 94 13.95 -10.21 3.11
N MET A 95 12.94 -10.28 2.25
CA MET A 95 13.13 -10.59 0.83
C MET A 95 13.99 -9.55 0.11
N TYR A 96 13.76 -8.26 0.36
CA TYR A 96 14.61 -7.19 -0.21
C TYR A 96 16.03 -7.17 0.36
N GLY A 97 16.26 -7.75 1.54
CA GLY A 97 17.59 -7.92 2.12
C GLY A 97 18.35 -9.16 1.64
N SER A 98 17.69 -10.03 0.85
CA SER A 98 18.21 -11.33 0.44
C SER A 98 18.48 -11.38 -1.06
N SER A 99 19.44 -12.21 -1.46
CA SER A 99 19.71 -12.58 -2.85
C SER A 99 18.91 -13.81 -3.31
N SER A 100 18.18 -14.47 -2.40
CA SER A 100 17.47 -15.72 -2.70
C SER A 100 16.16 -15.44 -3.44
N THR A 101 16.02 -16.03 -4.62
CA THR A 101 14.84 -15.86 -5.48
C THR A 101 13.59 -16.48 -4.86
N VAL A 102 12.52 -15.71 -4.76
CA VAL A 102 11.18 -16.23 -4.45
C VAL A 102 10.48 -16.57 -5.76
N THR A 103 10.08 -17.82 -5.92
CA THR A 103 9.35 -18.31 -7.10
C THR A 103 7.89 -18.53 -6.74
N ALA A 104 6.98 -17.93 -7.50
CA ALA A 104 5.54 -18.13 -7.31
C ALA A 104 5.18 -19.62 -7.44
N GLY A 105 4.36 -20.12 -6.52
CA GLY A 105 3.94 -21.52 -6.47
C GLY A 105 4.85 -22.46 -5.69
N LEU A 106 6.03 -22.02 -5.26
CA LEU A 106 6.89 -22.78 -4.34
C LEU A 106 6.74 -22.28 -2.89
N PRO A 107 6.97 -23.15 -1.88
CA PRO A 107 7.05 -22.71 -0.49
C PRO A 107 8.09 -21.61 -0.31
N LEU A 108 7.78 -20.64 0.54
CA LEU A 108 8.74 -19.60 0.90
C LEU A 108 9.96 -20.22 1.60
N PRO A 109 11.19 -19.78 1.25
CA PRO A 109 12.37 -20.12 2.00
C PRO A 109 12.22 -19.80 3.49
N LYS A 110 12.76 -20.66 4.36
CA LYS A 110 12.68 -20.51 5.82
C LYS A 110 13.17 -19.17 6.33
N ALA A 111 14.17 -18.58 5.69
CA ALA A 111 14.71 -17.25 6.00
C ALA A 111 13.66 -16.12 5.97
N TYR A 112 12.52 -16.33 5.30
CA TYR A 112 11.42 -15.35 5.27
C TYR A 112 10.29 -15.67 6.25
N THR A 113 10.28 -16.87 6.85
CA THR A 113 9.26 -17.33 7.80
C THR A 113 9.78 -17.48 9.22
N GLU A 114 11.09 -17.57 9.40
CA GLU A 114 11.80 -17.60 10.68
C GLU A 114 12.43 -16.22 10.95
N GLU A 115 12.80 -15.95 12.21
CA GLU A 115 13.44 -14.69 12.60
C GLU A 115 14.78 -14.50 11.89
N ASP A 116 14.97 -13.35 11.23
CA ASP A 116 16.26 -12.96 10.66
C ASP A 116 16.42 -11.44 10.66
N LEU A 117 17.08 -10.94 11.71
CA LEU A 117 17.31 -9.51 11.91
C LEU A 117 18.28 -8.92 10.86
N ASN A 118 19.24 -9.71 10.38
CA ASN A 118 20.23 -9.26 9.40
C ASN A 118 19.59 -9.00 8.03
N LEU A 119 18.72 -9.92 7.59
CA LEU A 119 17.95 -9.73 6.36
C LEU A 119 16.97 -8.57 6.49
N LEU A 120 16.33 -8.43 7.65
CA LEU A 120 15.39 -7.35 7.90
C LEU A 120 16.09 -5.98 7.82
N GLU A 121 17.26 -5.84 8.45
CA GLU A 121 18.05 -4.62 8.41
C GLU A 121 18.51 -4.28 6.98
N LYS A 122 19.00 -5.27 6.22
CA LYS A 122 19.37 -5.07 4.80
C LYS A 122 18.19 -4.62 3.94
N GLY A 123 17.00 -5.14 4.23
CA GLY A 123 15.74 -4.81 3.55
C GLY A 123 15.30 -3.36 3.68
N LEU A 124 15.78 -2.64 4.71
CA LEU A 124 15.45 -1.24 4.94
C LEU A 124 15.86 -0.31 3.82
N SER A 125 16.88 -0.69 3.04
CA SER A 125 17.31 0.07 1.86
C SER A 125 16.15 0.29 0.87
N ASN A 126 15.34 -0.74 0.61
CA ASN A 126 14.14 -0.64 -0.22
C ASN A 126 13.11 0.29 0.43
N PHE A 127 12.84 0.08 1.72
CA PHE A 127 11.82 0.84 2.43
C PHE A 127 12.14 2.33 2.50
N ARG A 128 13.41 2.67 2.72
CA ARG A 128 13.92 4.04 2.65
C ARG A 128 13.70 4.65 1.27
N ARG A 129 14.05 3.93 0.19
CA ARG A 129 13.85 4.44 -1.17
C ARG A 129 12.38 4.68 -1.49
N GLN A 130 11.48 3.77 -1.09
CA GLN A 130 10.04 3.95 -1.32
C GLN A 130 9.50 5.21 -0.63
N LYS A 131 10.00 5.50 0.58
CA LYS A 131 9.66 6.74 1.29
C LYS A 131 10.24 7.98 0.62
N GLU A 132 11.50 7.95 0.20
CA GLU A 132 12.12 9.05 -0.55
C GLU A 132 11.29 9.38 -1.78
N ASN A 133 10.90 8.37 -2.57
CA ASN A 133 10.02 8.53 -3.73
C ASN A 133 8.69 9.18 -3.34
N ALA A 134 8.06 8.74 -2.24
CA ALA A 134 6.78 9.28 -1.79
C ALA A 134 6.89 10.75 -1.34
N ARG A 135 8.00 11.12 -0.69
CA ARG A 135 8.27 12.50 -0.28
C ARG A 135 8.47 13.46 -1.45
N MET A 136 8.93 12.98 -2.61
CA MET A 136 9.12 13.82 -3.80
C MET A 136 7.80 14.45 -4.30
N PHE A 137 6.65 13.85 -3.99
CA PHE A 137 5.34 14.37 -4.36
C PHE A 137 4.73 15.34 -3.34
N GLY A 138 5.46 15.66 -2.25
CA GLY A 138 5.07 16.69 -1.29
C GLY A 138 3.89 16.32 -0.38
N VAL A 139 3.46 15.05 -0.34
CA VAL A 139 2.42 14.59 0.56
C VAL A 139 3.01 13.99 1.85
N PRO A 140 2.35 14.14 3.01
CA PRO A 140 2.65 13.37 4.21
C PRO A 140 2.54 11.87 3.96
N VAL A 141 3.45 11.08 4.53
CA VAL A 141 3.49 9.62 4.33
C VAL A 141 3.58 8.92 5.68
N VAL A 142 2.69 7.95 5.89
CA VAL A 142 2.70 7.05 7.05
C VAL A 142 3.03 5.64 6.57
N ALA A 143 3.78 4.89 7.37
CA ALA A 143 4.04 3.49 7.11
C ALA A 143 3.05 2.60 7.88
N ALA A 144 2.33 1.74 7.16
CA ALA A 144 1.50 0.70 7.73
C ALA A 144 2.24 -0.63 7.67
N ARG A 145 2.50 -1.23 8.83
CA ARG A 145 3.14 -2.54 8.94
C ARG A 145 2.09 -3.61 9.19
N ASN A 146 1.79 -4.41 8.17
CA ASN A 146 0.91 -5.56 8.31
C ASN A 146 1.64 -6.68 9.05
N THR A 147 1.09 -7.11 10.18
CA THR A 147 1.69 -8.12 11.05
C THR A 147 1.15 -9.51 10.75
N PHE A 148 2.05 -10.49 10.70
CA PHE A 148 1.75 -11.91 10.54
C PHE A 148 2.07 -12.71 11.80
N LYS A 149 1.49 -13.90 11.94
CA LYS A 149 1.70 -14.79 13.10
C LYS A 149 3.14 -15.26 13.29
N THR A 150 3.95 -15.22 12.23
CA THR A 150 5.37 -15.61 12.28
C THR A 150 6.30 -14.44 12.63
N ASP A 151 5.77 -13.22 12.67
CA ASP A 151 6.58 -12.04 12.97
C ASP A 151 6.92 -12.06 14.46
N THR A 152 8.19 -12.01 14.81
CA THR A 152 8.61 -12.02 16.21
C THR A 152 8.58 -10.62 16.81
N GLU A 153 8.42 -10.53 18.13
CA GLU A 153 8.49 -9.24 18.83
C GLU A 153 9.86 -8.56 18.63
N THR A 154 10.94 -9.34 18.55
CA THR A 154 12.29 -8.85 18.27
C THR A 154 12.35 -8.15 16.91
N GLU A 155 11.85 -8.77 15.85
CA GLU A 155 11.83 -8.16 14.51
C GLU A 155 10.90 -6.94 14.46
N LEU A 156 9.76 -7.00 15.15
CA LEU A 156 8.81 -5.89 15.24
C LEU A 156 9.41 -4.68 15.98
N ASN A 157 10.15 -4.90 17.05
CA ASN A 157 10.83 -3.85 17.78
C ASN A 157 11.99 -3.26 16.98
N LEU A 158 12.77 -4.12 16.32
CA LEU A 158 13.87 -3.71 15.47
C LEU A 158 13.39 -2.82 14.32
N ILE A 159 12.33 -3.22 13.59
CA ILE A 159 11.83 -2.40 12.48
C ILE A 159 11.29 -1.04 12.95
N CYS A 160 10.62 -0.99 14.12
CA CYS A 160 10.16 0.28 14.69
C CYS A 160 11.35 1.20 15.00
N PHE A 161 12.39 0.65 15.66
CA PHE A 161 13.61 1.38 15.98
C PHE A 161 14.31 1.89 14.71
N LEU A 162 14.64 0.99 13.79
CA LEU A 162 15.39 1.36 12.58
C LEU A 162 14.59 2.26 11.64
N SER A 163 13.26 2.12 11.58
CA SER A 163 12.40 3.03 10.79
C SER A 163 12.44 4.44 11.34
N ARG A 164 12.45 4.61 12.67
CA ARG A 164 12.55 5.93 13.31
C ARG A 164 13.94 6.53 13.11
N GLU A 165 14.99 5.78 13.41
CA GLU A 165 16.38 6.27 13.39
C GLU A 165 16.91 6.50 11.98
N HIS A 166 16.67 5.57 11.05
CA HIS A 166 17.37 5.54 9.78
C HIS A 166 16.51 5.82 8.56
N VAL A 167 15.20 5.86 8.75
CA VAL A 167 14.24 6.13 7.68
C VAL A 167 13.48 7.42 7.98
N GLY A 168 13.19 7.71 9.25
CA GLY A 168 12.54 8.93 9.75
C GLY A 168 11.01 8.90 9.68
N PHE A 169 10.38 7.73 9.84
CA PHE A 169 8.93 7.60 10.06
C PHE A 169 8.66 6.54 11.13
N ASP A 170 7.50 6.65 11.78
CA ASP A 170 6.98 5.58 12.61
C ASP A 170 6.21 4.55 11.77
N THR A 171 6.25 3.30 12.18
CA THR A 171 5.48 2.22 11.55
C THR A 171 4.27 1.87 12.42
N VAL A 172 3.08 2.05 11.88
CA VAL A 172 1.83 1.71 12.58
C VAL A 172 1.59 0.20 12.43
N LYS A 173 1.42 -0.50 13.55
CA LYS A 173 1.06 -1.92 13.55
C LYS A 173 -0.37 -2.09 13.01
N CYS A 174 -0.53 -2.95 12.00
CA CYS A 174 -1.81 -3.26 11.40
C CYS A 174 -2.08 -4.77 11.49
N THR A 175 -3.19 -5.14 12.14
CA THR A 175 -3.71 -6.50 12.32
C THR A 175 -5.12 -6.65 11.75
N HIS A 176 -5.54 -5.78 10.83
CA HIS A 176 -6.90 -5.75 10.27
C HIS A 176 -7.33 -7.04 9.58
N TRP A 177 -6.38 -7.84 9.09
CA TRP A 177 -6.66 -9.17 8.55
C TRP A 177 -7.26 -10.13 9.59
N GLU A 178 -6.84 -10.04 10.84
CA GLU A 178 -7.35 -10.85 11.96
C GLU A 178 -8.43 -10.11 12.78
N GLY A 179 -8.26 -8.80 12.96
CA GLY A 179 -9.08 -8.00 13.87
C GLY A 179 -10.16 -7.14 13.21
N GLY A 180 -10.32 -7.17 11.88
CA GLY A 180 -11.21 -6.25 11.16
C GLY A 180 -10.82 -4.79 11.38
N ALA A 181 -11.79 -3.88 11.48
CA ALA A 181 -11.51 -2.47 11.71
C ALA A 181 -10.86 -2.19 13.07
N ARG A 182 -10.98 -3.09 14.07
CA ARG A 182 -10.25 -2.97 15.35
C ARG A 182 -8.75 -3.27 15.21
N GLY A 183 -8.34 -3.86 14.09
CA GLY A 183 -6.94 -4.14 13.76
C GLY A 183 -6.28 -3.07 12.88
N ARG A 184 -6.95 -1.96 12.54
CA ARG A 184 -6.22 -0.73 12.19
C ARG A 184 -5.46 -0.32 13.46
N GLY A 185 -4.21 0.11 13.40
CA GLY A 185 -3.45 0.46 14.61
C GLY A 185 -4.13 1.56 15.46
N PRO A 186 -3.51 1.94 16.59
CA PRO A 186 -3.97 3.11 17.35
C PRO A 186 -4.06 4.37 16.46
#